data_AF-A0A354ZEY9-F1
#
_entry.id   AF-A0A354ZEY9-F1
#
_cell.length_a   1.000
_cell.length_b   1.000
_cell.length_c   1.000
_cell.angle_alpha   90.00
_cell.angle_beta   90.00
_cell.angle_gamma   90.00
#
_symmetry.space_group_name_H-M   'P 1'
#
loop_
_entity.id
_entity.type
_entity.pdbx_description
1 polymer ?
#
loop_
_entity_poly.entity_id
_entity_poly.type
_entity_poly.pdbx_seq_one_letter_code
_entity_poly.pdbx_strand_id
1 'polypeptide(L)'
;MASDLETLARRVERALPDPITRAAQLAALADSLTYVHVRNPDMWLVHVLPDRIRLFAGHTIVLTLMGSTVWVTTDALENEDHLSALRSWAWETKVYPRYKRPPSRNGTYSRLHDEHGEWPTVQAAHFSYLDRVLARPRLFDPRSVHRHEPLIVEYLSVTLQRSMPGVESALLPGAEVVSDAAGFWEGSATRVPVTRFERDRRARDECVRLYGSNCVVCGMSFCNRYGPEMDGFIHVHHLVPLSETRGGYSIDPARHLVPVCPNCHAVLHSIGGTVRSVEEVREMLRRQQEPC
;
A
#
# COMPACT_ATOMS: atom_id res chain seq x y z
N MET A 1 11.14 -9.96 -24.42
CA MET A 1 12.10 -9.38 -23.46
C MET A 1 11.27 -8.82 -22.32
N ALA A 2 11.60 -9.11 -21.06
CA ALA A 2 10.87 -8.55 -19.92
C ALA A 2 11.09 -7.03 -19.85
N SER A 3 10.08 -6.26 -19.48
CA SER A 3 10.24 -4.82 -19.23
C SER A 3 11.26 -4.56 -18.11
N ASP A 4 11.89 -3.39 -18.09
CA ASP A 4 12.84 -3.03 -17.02
C ASP A 4 12.17 -3.05 -15.64
N LEU A 5 10.89 -2.69 -15.58
CA LEU A 5 10.05 -2.75 -14.39
C LEU A 5 9.78 -4.20 -13.92
N GLU A 6 9.55 -5.15 -14.84
CA GLU A 6 9.47 -6.58 -14.50
C GLU A 6 10.80 -7.14 -13.98
N THR A 7 11.92 -6.64 -14.50
CA THR A 7 13.24 -7.03 -14.01
C THR A 7 13.47 -6.51 -12.59
N LEU A 8 13.06 -5.28 -12.30
CA LEU A 8 13.04 -4.74 -10.94
C LEU A 8 12.11 -5.55 -10.03
N ALA A 9 10.89 -5.86 -10.48
CA ALA A 9 9.93 -6.66 -9.72
C ALA A 9 10.53 -8.00 -9.27
N ARG A 10 11.20 -8.74 -10.17
CA ARG A 10 11.90 -9.99 -9.82
C ARG A 10 13.03 -9.78 -8.81
N ARG A 11 13.77 -8.66 -8.88
CA ARG A 11 14.82 -8.33 -7.91
C ARG A 11 14.23 -8.02 -6.53
N VAL A 12 13.12 -7.29 -6.48
CA VAL A 12 12.39 -6.99 -5.25
C VAL A 12 11.81 -8.26 -4.63
N GLU A 13 11.19 -9.13 -5.43
CA GLU A 13 10.69 -10.43 -4.97
C GLU A 13 11.81 -11.33 -4.44
N ARG A 14 12.99 -11.30 -5.06
CA ARG A 14 14.15 -12.03 -4.53
C ARG A 14 14.63 -11.47 -3.19
N ALA A 15 14.65 -10.14 -3.06
CA ALA A 15 15.08 -9.47 -1.83
C ALA A 15 14.08 -9.67 -0.68
N LEU A 16 12.78 -9.67 -1.00
CA LEU A 16 11.65 -9.74 -0.07
C LEU A 16 10.69 -10.86 -0.52
N PRO A 17 11.02 -12.14 -0.29
CA PRO A 17 10.31 -13.27 -0.88
C PRO A 17 8.88 -13.44 -0.38
N ASP A 18 8.63 -13.09 0.89
CA ASP A 18 7.31 -13.26 1.53
C ASP A 18 6.32 -12.18 1.04
N PRO A 19 5.27 -12.53 0.29
CA PRO A 19 4.29 -11.57 -0.22
C PRO A 19 3.51 -10.84 0.88
N ILE A 20 3.28 -11.49 2.02
CA ILE A 20 2.47 -10.93 3.12
C ILE A 20 3.20 -9.74 3.73
N THR A 21 4.47 -9.94 4.08
CA THR A 21 5.28 -8.88 4.69
C THR A 21 5.84 -7.90 3.65
N ARG A 22 6.06 -8.33 2.40
CA ARG A 22 6.55 -7.46 1.32
C ARG A 22 5.64 -6.26 1.08
N ALA A 23 4.32 -6.41 1.07
CA ALA A 23 3.41 -5.29 0.85
C ALA A 23 3.57 -4.20 1.95
N ALA A 24 3.61 -4.60 3.22
CA ALA A 24 3.84 -3.69 4.35
C ALA A 24 5.23 -3.06 4.32
N GLN A 25 6.26 -3.84 3.99
CA GLN A 25 7.64 -3.37 3.82
C GLN A 25 7.75 -2.32 2.71
N LEU A 26 7.12 -2.56 1.55
CA LEU A 26 7.11 -1.60 0.44
C LEU A 26 6.33 -0.32 0.79
N ALA A 27 5.22 -0.43 1.53
CA ALA A 27 4.50 0.73 2.05
C ALA A 27 5.38 1.57 2.99
N ALA A 28 6.09 0.94 3.94
CA ALA A 28 7.02 1.61 4.84
C ALA A 28 8.17 2.34 4.10
N LEU A 29 8.74 1.69 3.08
CA LEU A 29 9.74 2.31 2.20
C LEU A 29 9.16 3.52 1.46
N ALA A 30 7.96 3.37 0.90
CA ALA A 30 7.33 4.40 0.11
C ALA A 30 6.97 5.63 0.97
N ASP A 31 6.47 5.44 2.20
CA ASP A 31 6.17 6.55 3.11
C ASP A 31 7.44 7.29 3.52
N SER A 32 8.50 6.55 3.84
CA SER A 32 9.80 7.12 4.24
C SER A 32 10.48 7.84 3.08
N LEU A 33 10.39 7.30 1.87
CA LEU A 33 10.89 7.95 0.65
C LEU A 33 10.13 9.25 0.40
N THR A 34 8.79 9.22 0.43
CA THR A 34 7.97 10.42 0.25
C THR A 34 8.29 11.49 1.28
N TYR A 35 8.45 11.09 2.54
CA TYR A 35 8.81 11.99 3.62
C TYR A 35 10.13 12.72 3.38
N VAL A 36 11.16 11.99 2.92
CA VAL A 36 12.46 12.58 2.55
C VAL A 36 12.35 13.45 1.30
N HIS A 37 11.69 12.95 0.25
CA HIS A 37 11.59 13.64 -1.03
C HIS A 37 10.92 15.00 -0.91
N VAL A 38 9.79 15.09 -0.20
CA VAL A 38 9.05 16.36 -0.02
C VAL A 38 9.90 17.42 0.68
N ARG A 39 10.79 17.01 1.58
CA ARG A 39 11.68 17.92 2.32
C ARG A 39 12.93 18.27 1.53
N ASN A 40 13.52 17.29 0.85
CA ASN A 40 14.70 17.46 0.02
C ASN A 40 14.80 16.33 -1.03
N PRO A 41 14.42 16.59 -2.30
CA PRO A 41 14.38 15.57 -3.34
C PRO A 41 15.77 15.06 -3.75
N ASP A 42 16.83 15.86 -3.51
CA ASP A 42 18.22 15.52 -3.85
C ASP A 42 18.91 14.71 -2.75
N MET A 43 18.18 14.28 -1.72
CA MET A 43 18.75 13.70 -0.51
C MET A 43 18.38 12.25 -0.25
N TRP A 44 17.78 11.53 -1.20
CA TRP A 44 17.54 10.09 -1.05
C TRP A 44 18.13 9.25 -2.17
N LEU A 45 18.49 8.01 -1.83
CA LEU A 45 18.80 6.93 -2.79
C LEU A 45 18.16 5.64 -2.29
N VAL A 46 17.71 4.79 -3.20
CA VAL A 46 17.32 3.41 -2.87
C VAL A 46 18.25 2.41 -3.53
N HIS A 47 18.73 1.44 -2.77
CA HIS A 47 19.48 0.29 -3.27
C HIS A 47 18.63 -0.98 -3.16
N VAL A 48 18.44 -1.69 -4.28
CA VAL A 48 17.80 -3.01 -4.31
C VAL A 48 18.87 -4.10 -4.45
N LEU A 49 19.24 -4.70 -3.32
CA LEU A 49 20.26 -5.75 -3.19
C LEU A 49 19.62 -7.15 -3.27
N PRO A 50 20.40 -8.24 -3.41
CA PRO A 50 19.84 -9.58 -3.53
C PRO A 50 18.97 -10.05 -2.35
N ASP A 51 19.24 -9.57 -1.13
CA ASP A 51 18.63 -10.05 0.12
C ASP A 51 17.97 -8.93 0.95
N ARG A 52 17.97 -7.69 0.47
CA ARG A 52 17.42 -6.52 1.17
C ARG A 52 17.24 -5.32 0.26
N ILE A 53 16.42 -4.36 0.70
CA ILE A 53 16.27 -3.05 0.07
C ILE A 53 16.62 -1.97 1.09
N ARG A 54 17.41 -0.97 0.70
CA ARG A 54 17.87 0.10 1.60
C ARG A 54 17.45 1.47 1.09
N LEU A 55 16.88 2.28 1.97
CA LEU A 55 16.71 3.71 1.77
C LEU A 55 17.84 4.46 2.46
N PHE A 56 18.46 5.36 1.72
CA PHE A 56 19.43 6.31 2.21
C PHE A 56 18.81 7.69 2.30
N ALA A 57 19.17 8.44 3.34
CA ALA A 57 19.01 9.90 3.40
C ALA A 57 20.42 10.51 3.52
N GLY A 58 20.91 11.14 2.45
CA GLY A 58 22.32 11.50 2.29
C GLY A 58 23.22 10.27 2.46
N HIS A 59 24.20 10.34 3.35
CA HIS A 59 25.11 9.22 3.63
C HIS A 59 24.60 8.18 4.62
N THR A 60 23.40 8.36 5.18
CA THR A 60 22.86 7.52 6.26
C THR A 60 21.89 6.50 5.69
N ILE A 61 22.07 5.22 5.99
CA ILE A 61 21.02 4.22 5.78
C ILE A 61 19.97 4.45 6.86
N VAL A 62 18.76 4.82 6.46
CA VAL A 62 17.70 5.20 7.38
C VAL A 62 16.64 4.11 7.52
N LEU A 63 16.47 3.29 6.49
CA LEU A 63 15.54 2.16 6.48
C LEU A 63 16.11 1.01 5.67
N THR A 64 15.95 -0.21 6.18
CA THR A 64 16.29 -1.44 5.46
C THR A 64 15.16 -2.46 5.55
N LEU A 65 14.63 -2.86 4.41
CA LEU A 65 13.70 -4.00 4.28
C LEU A 65 14.54 -5.27 4.17
N MET A 66 14.35 -6.24 5.07
CA MET A 66 15.07 -7.52 5.02
C MET A 66 14.26 -8.64 5.66
N GLY A 67 14.27 -9.82 5.02
CA GLY A 67 13.41 -10.93 5.44
C GLY A 67 11.96 -10.47 5.55
N SER A 68 11.34 -10.73 6.70
CA SER A 68 9.97 -10.31 7.05
C SER A 68 9.88 -9.01 7.86
N THR A 69 11.00 -8.29 8.00
CA THR A 69 11.13 -7.18 8.95
C THR A 69 11.54 -5.87 8.28
N VAL A 70 11.29 -4.75 8.99
CA VAL A 70 11.70 -3.41 8.60
C VAL A 70 12.66 -2.89 9.66
N TRP A 71 13.94 -2.78 9.32
CA TRP A 71 14.90 -2.07 10.16
C TRP A 71 14.78 -0.57 9.92
N VAL A 72 14.71 0.24 10.98
CA VAL A 72 14.66 1.70 10.89
C VAL A 72 15.59 2.36 11.89
N THR A 73 16.10 3.53 11.50
CA THR A 73 16.82 4.42 12.40
C THR A 73 15.85 5.30 13.19
N THR A 74 16.01 5.36 14.52
CA THR A 74 15.22 6.23 15.41
C THR A 74 16.12 7.04 16.35
N ASP A 75 15.51 7.89 17.18
CA ASP A 75 16.19 8.43 18.36
C ASP A 75 16.19 7.45 19.52
N ALA A 76 17.27 7.45 20.30
CA ALA A 76 17.34 6.83 21.61
C ALA A 76 16.61 7.65 22.68
N LEU A 77 16.71 8.99 22.63
CA LEU A 77 16.41 9.82 23.80
C LEU A 77 14.92 10.13 23.99
N GLU A 78 14.15 10.19 22.90
CA GLU A 78 12.73 10.62 22.96
C GLU A 78 11.73 9.45 22.91
N ASN A 79 12.16 8.26 22.45
CA ASN A 79 11.24 7.18 22.07
C ASN A 79 11.57 5.82 22.71
N GLU A 80 12.55 5.75 23.61
CA GLU A 80 13.00 4.47 24.18
C GLU A 80 11.87 3.74 24.91
N ASP A 81 11.17 4.40 25.82
CA ASP A 81 10.13 3.77 26.64
C ASP A 81 8.93 3.35 25.78
N HIS A 82 8.51 4.19 24.83
CA HIS A 82 7.37 3.91 23.96
C HIS A 82 7.64 2.75 23.00
N LEU A 83 8.80 2.73 22.35
CA LEU A 83 9.13 1.66 21.40
C LEU A 83 9.44 0.34 22.11
N SER A 84 10.02 0.38 23.32
CA SER A 84 10.29 -0.83 24.10
C SER A 84 9.03 -1.54 24.58
N ALA A 85 7.90 -0.85 24.64
CA ALA A 85 6.61 -1.42 25.02
C ALA A 85 5.91 -2.17 23.88
N LEU A 86 6.34 -1.97 22.62
CA LEU A 86 5.70 -2.53 21.44
C LEU A 86 6.11 -3.99 21.24
N ARG A 87 5.14 -4.86 20.99
CA ARG A 87 5.41 -6.29 20.69
C ARG A 87 6.06 -6.48 19.33
N SER A 88 5.76 -5.59 18.39
CA SER A 88 6.31 -5.60 17.04
C SER A 88 7.74 -5.07 16.94
N TRP A 89 8.32 -4.53 18.02
CA TRP A 89 9.62 -3.86 17.99
C TRP A 89 10.71 -4.64 18.73
N ALA A 90 11.91 -4.66 18.14
CA ALA A 90 13.11 -5.17 18.78
C ALA A 90 14.30 -4.24 18.54
N TRP A 91 14.96 -3.82 19.62
CA TRP A 91 16.18 -3.00 19.54
C TRP A 91 17.33 -3.78 18.90
N GLU A 92 18.10 -3.10 18.05
CA GLU A 92 19.31 -3.69 17.48
C GLU A 92 20.39 -3.83 18.55
N THR A 93 20.91 -5.04 18.73
CA THR A 93 21.97 -5.34 19.71
C THR A 93 23.38 -5.06 19.17
N LYS A 94 23.50 -4.76 17.87
CA LYS A 94 24.79 -4.45 17.24
C LYS A 94 25.29 -3.09 17.70
N VAL A 95 26.45 -3.09 18.34
CA VAL A 95 27.18 -1.89 18.71
C VAL A 95 28.01 -1.44 17.51
N TYR A 96 27.51 -0.45 16.78
CA TYR A 96 28.34 0.23 15.78
C TYR A 96 29.29 1.21 16.47
N PRO A 97 30.52 1.42 15.97
CA PRO A 97 31.32 2.56 16.36
C PRO A 97 30.46 3.81 16.19
N ARG A 98 30.31 4.66 17.22
CA ARG A 98 29.45 5.85 17.21
C ARG A 98 29.58 6.59 15.87
N TYR A 99 28.64 6.36 14.95
CA TYR A 99 28.66 7.04 13.66
C TYR A 99 28.60 8.55 13.93
N LYS A 100 29.46 9.32 13.28
CA LYS A 100 29.54 10.77 13.47
C LYS A 100 28.26 11.45 12.97
N ARG A 101 27.29 11.63 13.89
CA ARG A 101 26.15 12.56 13.92
C ARG A 101 25.18 12.55 12.71
N PRO A 102 23.85 12.51 12.92
CA PRO A 102 23.14 12.41 14.21
C PRO A 102 23.34 11.03 14.86
N PRO A 103 23.49 10.93 16.19
CA PRO A 103 23.47 9.64 16.87
C PRO A 103 22.09 9.03 16.71
N SER A 104 22.03 7.74 16.39
CA SER A 104 20.79 6.99 16.28
C SER A 104 20.76 5.84 17.27
N ARG A 105 19.56 5.39 17.60
CA ARG A 105 19.32 4.05 18.13
C ARG A 105 18.37 3.39 17.17
N ASN A 106 18.71 2.19 16.74
CA ASN A 106 18.01 1.54 15.65
C ASN A 106 17.33 0.28 16.16
N GLY A 107 16.28 -0.12 15.47
CA GLY A 107 15.61 -1.36 15.78
C GLY A 107 14.89 -1.89 14.55
N THR A 108 14.23 -3.01 14.79
CA THR A 108 13.58 -3.80 13.76
C THR A 108 12.12 -3.96 14.13
N TYR A 109 11.25 -3.53 13.22
CA TYR A 109 9.81 -3.74 13.27
C TYR A 109 9.43 -5.02 12.52
N SER A 110 8.51 -5.80 13.08
CA SER A 110 7.94 -6.99 12.47
C SER A 110 6.43 -6.84 12.32
N ARG A 111 5.94 -6.78 11.08
CA ARG A 111 4.49 -6.75 10.79
C ARG A 111 3.77 -7.98 11.31
N LEU A 112 4.46 -9.11 11.39
CA LEU A 112 3.90 -10.38 11.87
C LEU A 112 3.60 -10.37 13.37
N HIS A 113 4.25 -9.48 14.14
CA HIS A 113 4.01 -9.31 15.57
C HIS A 113 3.22 -8.03 15.88
N ASP A 114 2.71 -7.37 14.84
CA ASP A 114 1.91 -6.16 14.97
C ASP A 114 0.41 -6.51 14.99
N GLU A 115 -0.07 -6.84 16.19
CA GLU A 115 -1.46 -7.21 16.45
C GLU A 115 -2.38 -5.98 16.59
N HIS A 116 -1.80 -4.81 16.90
CA HIS A 116 -2.55 -3.61 17.30
C HIS A 116 -2.38 -2.41 16.37
N GLY A 117 -1.65 -2.57 15.25
CA GLY A 117 -1.34 -1.45 14.36
C GLY A 117 -0.36 -0.47 14.99
N GLU A 118 0.75 -0.99 15.53
CA GLU A 118 1.82 -0.28 16.21
C GLU A 118 2.77 0.46 15.24
N TRP A 119 2.73 0.13 13.94
CA TRP A 119 3.56 0.78 12.92
C TRP A 119 3.57 2.33 12.96
N PRO A 120 2.44 3.05 13.11
CA PRO A 120 2.43 4.51 13.16
C PRO A 120 3.33 5.08 14.28
N THR A 121 3.46 4.40 15.42
CA THR A 121 4.35 4.81 16.52
C THR A 121 5.81 4.67 16.11
N VAL A 122 6.18 3.54 15.48
CA VAL A 122 7.52 3.32 14.94
C VAL A 122 7.84 4.34 13.85
N GLN A 123 6.88 4.60 12.95
CA GLN A 123 7.00 5.54 11.85
C GLN A 123 7.20 6.98 12.34
N ALA A 124 6.46 7.41 13.36
CA ALA A 124 6.64 8.73 13.97
C ALA A 124 8.05 8.91 14.56
N ALA A 125 8.56 7.91 15.29
CA ALA A 125 9.92 7.93 15.84
C ALA A 125 10.98 7.94 14.73
N HIS A 126 10.74 7.21 13.64
CA HIS A 126 11.59 7.21 12.45
C HIS A 126 11.63 8.58 11.76
N PHE A 127 10.47 9.20 11.57
CA PHE A 127 10.33 10.49 10.90
C PHE A 127 10.96 11.64 11.69
N SER A 128 10.81 11.65 13.02
CA SER A 128 11.54 12.58 13.90
C SER A 128 13.07 12.45 13.73
N TYR A 129 13.58 11.23 13.57
CA TYR A 129 15.00 11.03 13.27
C TYR A 129 15.38 11.55 11.87
N LEU A 130 14.55 11.33 10.85
CA LEU A 130 14.78 11.82 9.49
C LEU A 130 14.91 13.35 9.44
N ASP A 131 14.07 14.11 10.15
CA ASP A 131 14.18 15.57 10.21
C ASP A 131 15.59 16.04 10.61
N ARG A 132 16.25 15.33 11.53
CA ARG A 132 17.61 15.65 11.99
C ARG A 132 18.69 15.26 11.00
N VAL A 133 18.47 14.18 10.22
CA VAL A 133 19.36 13.82 9.12
C VAL A 133 19.29 14.87 8.02
N LEU A 134 18.07 15.31 7.67
CA LEU A 134 17.82 16.29 6.61
C LEU A 134 18.29 17.70 6.97
N ALA A 135 18.28 18.06 8.27
CA ALA A 135 18.86 19.32 8.75
C ALA A 135 20.40 19.40 8.58
N ARG A 136 21.09 18.31 8.24
CA ARG A 136 22.54 18.25 8.02
C ARG A 136 22.86 17.59 6.68
N PRO A 137 22.50 18.23 5.55
CA PRO A 137 22.67 17.65 4.23
C PRO A 137 24.16 17.35 3.99
N ARG A 138 24.43 16.13 3.53
CA ARG A 138 25.75 15.71 3.06
C ARG A 138 25.63 15.15 1.67
N LEU A 139 26.62 15.45 0.83
CA LEU A 139 26.74 14.88 -0.49
C LEU A 139 26.86 13.35 -0.40
N PHE A 140 26.26 12.65 -1.36
CA PHE A 140 26.37 11.21 -1.47
C PHE A 140 27.79 10.77 -1.79
N ASP A 141 28.16 9.58 -1.30
CA ASP A 141 29.32 8.86 -1.85
C ASP A 141 29.01 8.48 -3.31
N PRO A 142 29.87 8.81 -4.29
CA PRO A 142 29.66 8.46 -5.69
C PRO A 142 29.35 6.97 -5.91
N ARG A 143 29.94 6.07 -5.12
CA ARG A 143 29.68 4.62 -5.17
C ARG A 143 28.24 4.28 -4.79
N SER A 144 27.64 5.06 -3.89
CA SER A 144 26.24 4.90 -3.49
C SER A 144 25.30 5.39 -4.59
N VAL A 145 25.65 6.47 -5.30
CA VAL A 145 24.85 7.00 -6.42
C VAL A 145 24.72 5.96 -7.54
N HIS A 146 25.83 5.29 -7.92
CA HIS A 146 25.81 4.27 -8.98
C HIS A 146 24.93 3.04 -8.68
N ARG A 147 24.59 2.79 -7.41
CA ARG A 147 23.74 1.66 -6.99
C ARG A 147 22.27 2.04 -6.82
N HIS A 148 21.94 3.29 -7.07
CA HIS A 148 20.57 3.76 -7.00
C HIS A 148 19.69 3.04 -8.03
N GLU A 149 18.55 2.54 -7.59
CA GLU A 149 17.52 1.99 -8.47
C GLU A 149 16.62 3.11 -9.02
N PRO A 150 16.76 3.50 -10.30
CA PRO A 150 16.03 4.64 -10.86
C PRO A 150 14.52 4.37 -11.03
N LEU A 151 14.11 3.11 -11.22
CA LEU A 151 12.70 2.75 -11.43
C LEU A 151 11.95 2.48 -10.12
N ILE A 152 12.58 2.70 -8.95
CA ILE A 152 11.97 2.34 -7.67
C ILE A 152 10.68 3.12 -7.39
N VAL A 153 10.63 4.40 -7.77
CA VAL A 153 9.48 5.26 -7.50
C VAL A 153 8.29 4.84 -8.36
N GLU A 154 8.52 4.56 -9.64
CA GLU A 154 7.53 4.00 -10.56
C GLU A 154 7.06 2.62 -10.08
N TYR A 155 7.98 1.75 -9.67
CA TYR A 155 7.66 0.44 -9.11
C TYR A 155 6.77 0.53 -7.87
N LEU A 156 7.08 1.44 -6.93
CA LEU A 156 6.27 1.66 -5.74
C LEU A 156 4.89 2.22 -6.09
N SER A 157 4.82 3.14 -7.06
CA SER A 157 3.55 3.71 -7.51
C SER A 157 2.62 2.65 -8.10
N VAL A 158 3.13 1.83 -9.01
CA VAL A 158 2.37 0.75 -9.65
C VAL A 158 2.00 -0.34 -8.65
N THR A 159 2.95 -0.77 -7.81
CA THR A 159 2.75 -1.90 -6.89
C THR A 159 1.80 -1.56 -5.75
N LEU A 160 1.89 -0.35 -5.20
CA LEU A 160 1.03 0.11 -4.10
C LEU A 160 -0.24 0.83 -4.58
N GLN A 161 -0.39 1.01 -5.89
CA GLN A 161 -1.49 1.76 -6.51
C GLN A 161 -1.69 3.15 -5.87
N ARG A 162 -0.59 3.89 -5.70
CA ARG A 162 -0.62 5.22 -5.09
C ARG A 162 0.30 6.20 -5.82
N SER A 163 0.02 7.48 -5.68
CA SER A 163 0.91 8.53 -6.19
C SER A 163 2.24 8.52 -5.41
N MET A 164 3.35 8.64 -6.14
CA MET A 164 4.69 8.75 -5.58
C MET A 164 5.36 10.02 -6.13
N PRO A 165 6.20 10.70 -5.34
CA PRO A 165 6.76 11.97 -5.74
C PRO A 165 7.86 11.81 -6.80
N GLY A 166 7.94 12.75 -7.75
CA GLY A 166 8.88 12.70 -8.87
C GLY A 166 8.41 11.87 -10.07
N VAL A 167 7.22 11.27 -10.01
CA VAL A 167 6.53 10.69 -11.17
C VAL A 167 5.53 11.75 -11.67
N GLU A 168 5.76 12.32 -12.85
CA GLU A 168 4.72 13.13 -13.52
C GLU A 168 3.49 12.23 -13.73
N SER A 169 2.40 12.53 -13.04
CA SER A 169 1.26 11.62 -12.92
C SER A 169 0.50 11.48 -14.24
N ALA A 170 0.72 10.36 -14.93
CA ALA A 170 -0.25 9.75 -15.84
C ALA A 170 -1.09 8.67 -15.13
N LEU A 171 -0.78 8.32 -13.88
CA LEU A 171 -1.34 7.17 -13.18
C LEU A 171 -1.53 7.47 -11.68
N LEU A 172 -2.81 7.65 -11.34
CA LEU A 172 -3.46 7.48 -10.04
C LEU A 172 -3.81 8.73 -9.21
N PRO A 173 -5.02 8.72 -8.57
CA PRO A 173 -5.62 9.85 -7.89
C PRO A 173 -5.03 10.04 -6.51
N GLY A 174 -4.52 11.24 -6.24
CA GLY A 174 -4.14 11.65 -4.90
C GLY A 174 -5.39 11.94 -4.07
N ALA A 175 -5.49 11.25 -2.94
CA ALA A 175 -6.27 11.70 -1.79
C ALA A 175 -5.80 13.10 -1.35
N GLU A 176 -6.75 13.87 -0.83
CA GLU A 176 -6.64 15.28 -0.52
C GLU A 176 -5.57 15.58 0.54
N VAL A 177 -4.72 16.57 0.26
CA VAL A 177 -4.03 17.34 1.30
C VAL A 177 -4.92 18.54 1.58
N VAL A 178 -5.50 18.59 2.77
CA VAL A 178 -6.24 19.76 3.26
C VAL A 178 -5.22 20.87 3.51
N SER A 179 -5.14 21.84 2.60
CA SER A 179 -4.57 23.16 2.90
C SER A 179 -5.70 24.10 3.25
N ASP A 180 -5.66 24.63 4.47
CA ASP A 180 -6.51 25.72 4.94
C ASP A 180 -6.29 26.97 4.06
N ALA A 181 -7.12 27.13 3.03
CA ALA A 181 -7.32 28.40 2.35
C ALA A 181 -8.72 28.42 1.74
N ALA A 182 -9.56 29.28 2.28
CA ALA A 182 -11.00 29.38 2.02
C ALA A 182 -11.35 29.51 0.51
N GLY A 183 -12.18 28.58 0.02
CA GLY A 183 -12.93 28.73 -1.23
C GLY A 183 -13.51 27.40 -1.74
N PHE A 184 -14.83 27.30 -1.86
CA PHE A 184 -15.51 26.13 -2.44
C PHE A 184 -15.74 26.36 -3.94
N TRP A 185 -15.13 25.53 -4.78
CA TRP A 185 -15.40 25.47 -6.22
C TRP A 185 -15.87 24.07 -6.60
N GLU A 186 -17.08 23.95 -7.16
CA GLU A 186 -17.61 22.71 -7.74
C GLU A 186 -17.78 22.84 -9.26
N GLY A 187 -17.62 21.73 -10.00
CA GLY A 187 -18.05 21.64 -11.41
C GLY A 187 -16.97 21.43 -12.47
N SER A 188 -15.73 21.10 -12.12
CA SER A 188 -14.70 20.79 -13.14
C SER A 188 -14.92 19.41 -13.76
N ALA A 189 -15.39 19.38 -15.00
CA ALA A 189 -15.57 18.16 -15.78
C ALA A 189 -14.23 17.61 -16.26
N THR A 190 -13.84 16.43 -15.75
CA THR A 190 -12.58 15.76 -16.12
C THR A 190 -12.88 14.48 -16.89
N ARG A 191 -12.33 14.34 -18.10
CA ARG A 191 -12.42 13.10 -18.90
C ARG A 191 -11.26 12.18 -18.55
N VAL A 192 -11.59 10.96 -18.12
CA VAL A 192 -10.63 9.96 -17.63
C VAL A 192 -10.35 8.93 -18.73
N PRO A 193 -9.11 8.76 -19.22
CA PRO A 193 -8.74 7.60 -20.01
C PRO A 193 -8.59 6.38 -19.09
N VAL A 194 -9.37 5.33 -19.33
CA VAL A 194 -9.41 4.11 -18.51
C VAL A 194 -8.51 3.04 -19.11
N THR A 195 -7.42 2.68 -18.43
CA THR A 195 -6.67 1.45 -18.75
C THR A 195 -7.31 0.29 -17.98
N ARG A 196 -8.08 -0.50 -18.73
CA ARG A 196 -8.85 -1.65 -18.26
C ARG A 196 -7.89 -2.83 -18.04
N PHE A 197 -7.72 -3.30 -16.79
CA PHE A 197 -7.35 -4.70 -16.58
C PHE A 197 -8.38 -5.51 -17.36
N GLU A 198 -7.95 -6.43 -18.22
CA GLU A 198 -8.87 -7.28 -18.97
C GLU A 198 -9.55 -8.25 -17.98
N ARG A 199 -10.54 -7.73 -17.24
CA ARG A 199 -11.62 -8.51 -16.67
C ARG A 199 -12.37 -9.02 -17.87
N ASP A 200 -12.30 -10.33 -18.11
CA ASP A 200 -13.04 -10.95 -19.19
C ASP A 200 -14.52 -10.56 -19.06
N ARG A 201 -15.04 -9.78 -20.03
CA ARG A 201 -16.45 -9.38 -20.04
C ARG A 201 -17.34 -10.61 -20.01
N ARG A 202 -16.89 -11.70 -20.62
CA ARG A 202 -17.60 -12.98 -20.64
C ARG A 202 -17.77 -13.54 -19.24
N ALA A 203 -16.78 -13.40 -18.34
CA ALA A 203 -16.90 -13.86 -16.95
C ALA A 203 -17.93 -13.05 -16.15
N ARG A 204 -17.97 -11.71 -16.37
CA ARG A 204 -19.01 -10.85 -15.78
C ARG A 204 -20.39 -11.21 -16.32
N ASP A 205 -20.53 -11.25 -17.65
CA ASP A 205 -21.81 -11.44 -18.31
C ASP A 205 -22.36 -12.85 -18.00
N GLU A 206 -21.48 -13.84 -17.89
CA GLU A 206 -21.82 -15.19 -17.41
C GLU A 206 -22.25 -15.19 -15.94
N CYS A 207 -21.56 -14.47 -15.05
CA CYS A 207 -22.00 -14.30 -13.66
C CYS A 207 -23.41 -13.69 -13.58
N VAL A 208 -23.69 -12.64 -14.37
CA VAL A 208 -25.02 -12.00 -14.39
C VAL A 208 -26.06 -12.93 -15.03
N ARG A 209 -25.70 -13.72 -16.04
CA ARG A 209 -26.58 -14.72 -16.66
C ARG A 209 -26.93 -15.85 -15.69
N LEU A 210 -25.98 -16.29 -14.86
CA LEU A 210 -26.14 -17.38 -13.91
C LEU A 210 -26.90 -16.96 -12.65
N TYR A 211 -26.61 -15.78 -12.10
CA TYR A 211 -27.13 -15.33 -10.80
C TYR A 211 -28.18 -14.21 -10.87
N GLY A 212 -28.39 -13.65 -12.06
CA GLY A 212 -29.21 -12.45 -12.24
C GLY A 212 -28.50 -11.17 -11.78
N SER A 213 -29.27 -10.08 -11.78
CA SER A 213 -28.81 -8.72 -11.45
C SER A 213 -29.13 -8.28 -10.02
N ASN A 214 -29.60 -9.20 -9.17
CA ASN A 214 -29.93 -8.92 -7.78
C ASN A 214 -28.70 -9.06 -6.90
N CYS A 215 -28.51 -8.13 -5.96
CA CYS A 215 -27.41 -8.20 -5.00
C CYS A 215 -27.55 -9.42 -4.08
N VAL A 216 -26.55 -10.31 -4.03
CA VAL A 216 -26.58 -11.48 -3.14
C VAL A 216 -26.55 -11.10 -1.65
N VAL A 217 -26.03 -9.91 -1.32
CA VAL A 217 -25.90 -9.45 0.07
C VAL A 217 -27.22 -8.88 0.59
N CYS A 218 -27.78 -7.88 -0.10
CA CYS A 218 -28.95 -7.12 0.39
C CYS A 218 -30.23 -7.35 -0.43
N GLY A 219 -30.20 -8.16 -1.48
CA GLY A 219 -31.36 -8.42 -2.34
C GLY A 219 -31.75 -7.26 -3.25
N MET A 220 -31.05 -6.13 -3.20
CA MET A 220 -31.37 -4.95 -4.01
C MET A 220 -31.23 -5.25 -5.50
N SER A 221 -32.27 -4.87 -6.25
CA SER A 221 -32.32 -4.92 -7.71
C SER A 221 -32.43 -3.51 -8.24
N PHE A 222 -31.53 -3.13 -9.14
CA PHE A 222 -31.60 -1.82 -9.78
C PHE A 222 -32.80 -1.70 -10.72
N CYS A 223 -33.12 -2.77 -11.46
CA CYS A 223 -34.31 -2.81 -12.32
C CYS A 223 -35.59 -2.59 -11.51
N ASN A 224 -35.75 -3.28 -10.38
CA ASN A 224 -36.97 -3.12 -9.56
C ASN A 224 -37.05 -1.75 -8.88
N ARG A 225 -35.91 -1.14 -8.53
CA ARG A 225 -35.88 0.14 -7.81
C ARG A 225 -35.94 1.35 -8.73
N TYR A 226 -35.30 1.28 -9.90
CA TYR A 226 -35.11 2.41 -10.80
C TYR A 226 -35.75 2.21 -12.19
N GLY A 227 -36.32 1.03 -12.46
CA GLY A 227 -36.98 0.72 -13.72
C GLY A 227 -36.11 -0.07 -14.70
N PRO A 228 -36.71 -0.50 -15.83
CA PRO A 228 -36.08 -1.42 -16.79
C PRO A 228 -34.80 -0.88 -17.44
N GLU A 229 -34.58 0.43 -17.43
CA GLU A 229 -33.37 1.09 -17.93
C GLU A 229 -32.10 0.68 -17.16
N MET A 230 -32.26 0.23 -15.91
CA MET A 230 -31.17 -0.22 -15.07
C MET A 230 -31.09 -1.75 -14.97
N ASP A 231 -31.72 -2.47 -15.91
CA ASP A 231 -31.60 -3.91 -15.97
C ASP A 231 -30.16 -4.37 -16.27
N GLY A 232 -29.72 -5.41 -15.57
CA GLY A 232 -28.33 -5.89 -15.63
C GLY A 232 -27.27 -4.99 -14.97
N PHE A 233 -27.65 -3.84 -14.39
CA PHE A 233 -26.71 -2.97 -13.67
C PHE A 233 -26.41 -3.52 -12.27
N ILE A 234 -25.23 -4.13 -12.13
CA ILE A 234 -24.74 -4.69 -10.87
C ILE A 234 -23.20 -4.79 -10.90
N HIS A 235 -22.53 -4.71 -9.74
CA HIS A 235 -21.10 -4.99 -9.61
C HIS A 235 -20.88 -6.48 -9.41
N VAL A 236 -19.69 -6.99 -9.78
CA VAL A 236 -19.31 -8.39 -9.57
C VAL A 236 -18.10 -8.43 -8.64
N HIS A 237 -18.23 -9.18 -7.54
CA HIS A 237 -17.21 -9.35 -6.52
C HIS A 237 -16.56 -10.73 -6.64
N HIS A 238 -15.25 -10.81 -6.43
CA HIS A 238 -14.51 -12.07 -6.44
C HIS A 238 -14.50 -12.66 -5.03
N LEU A 239 -15.06 -13.86 -4.85
CA LEU A 239 -15.07 -14.56 -3.56
C LEU A 239 -13.69 -15.05 -3.13
N VAL A 240 -12.79 -15.28 -4.10
CA VAL A 240 -11.39 -15.63 -3.86
C VAL A 240 -10.52 -14.49 -4.40
N PRO A 241 -9.68 -13.84 -3.56
CA PRO A 241 -8.77 -12.80 -4.01
C PRO A 241 -7.82 -13.33 -5.09
N LEU A 242 -7.69 -12.60 -6.20
CA LEU A 242 -6.78 -12.91 -7.32
C LEU A 242 -5.29 -12.98 -6.90
N SER A 243 -4.96 -12.58 -5.67
CA SER A 243 -3.63 -12.65 -5.07
C SER A 243 -3.20 -14.06 -4.65
N GLU A 244 -4.11 -15.02 -4.55
CA GLU A 244 -3.81 -16.39 -4.08
C GLU A 244 -3.48 -17.38 -5.21
N THR A 245 -3.56 -17.00 -6.49
CA THR A 245 -3.36 -17.94 -7.60
C THR A 245 -2.28 -17.42 -8.56
N ARG A 246 -1.05 -17.92 -8.40
CA ARG A 246 0.06 -17.64 -9.32
C ARG A 246 -0.16 -18.35 -10.66
N GLY A 247 -0.21 -17.57 -11.75
CA GLY A 247 -0.33 -18.06 -13.12
C GLY A 247 -1.78 -18.07 -13.59
N GLY A 248 -2.07 -17.37 -14.70
CA GLY A 248 -3.42 -17.15 -15.23
C GLY A 248 -4.35 -18.34 -15.04
N TYR A 249 -5.35 -18.16 -14.18
CA TYR A 249 -6.33 -19.19 -13.82
C TYR A 249 -7.62 -18.99 -14.61
N SER A 250 -8.22 -20.10 -15.05
CA SER A 250 -9.57 -20.09 -15.62
C SER A 250 -10.59 -19.81 -14.52
N ILE A 251 -11.08 -18.58 -14.44
CA ILE A 251 -12.16 -18.22 -13.51
C ILE A 251 -13.44 -18.97 -13.90
N ASP A 252 -13.95 -19.82 -13.01
CA ASP A 252 -15.33 -20.31 -13.07
C ASP A 252 -16.30 -19.24 -12.51
N PRO A 253 -17.12 -18.58 -13.34
CA PRO A 253 -18.06 -17.55 -12.89
C PRO A 253 -19.09 -18.09 -11.89
N ALA A 254 -19.42 -19.38 -11.95
CA ALA A 254 -20.40 -20.03 -11.07
C ALA A 254 -19.84 -20.37 -9.67
N ARG A 255 -18.55 -20.11 -9.41
CA ARG A 255 -17.92 -20.46 -8.13
C ARG A 255 -17.11 -19.33 -7.53
N HIS A 256 -16.62 -18.41 -8.35
CA HIS A 256 -15.68 -17.37 -7.90
C HIS A 256 -16.27 -15.97 -7.94
N LEU A 257 -17.42 -15.77 -8.56
CA LEU A 257 -18.02 -14.47 -8.79
C LEU A 257 -19.42 -14.40 -8.21
N VAL A 258 -19.76 -13.25 -7.61
CA VAL A 258 -21.12 -12.99 -7.14
C VAL A 258 -21.57 -11.56 -7.49
N PRO A 259 -22.85 -11.35 -7.84
CA PRO A 259 -23.40 -10.03 -8.07
C PRO A 259 -23.65 -9.30 -6.74
N VAL A 260 -23.10 -8.09 -6.59
CA VAL A 260 -23.25 -7.22 -5.42
C VAL A 260 -23.57 -5.79 -5.83
N CYS A 261 -24.38 -5.08 -5.04
CA CYS A 261 -24.64 -3.66 -5.30
C CYS A 261 -23.41 -2.80 -4.92
N PRO A 262 -23.28 -1.57 -5.45
CA PRO A 262 -22.15 -0.68 -5.15
C PRO A 262 -21.94 -0.45 -3.65
N ASN A 263 -23.02 -0.31 -2.88
CA ASN A 263 -22.95 -0.06 -1.45
C ASN A 263 -22.38 -1.28 -0.69
N CYS A 264 -22.90 -2.47 -0.97
CA CYS A 264 -22.38 -3.71 -0.37
C CYS A 264 -20.95 -3.98 -0.82
N HIS A 265 -20.61 -3.66 -2.08
CA HIS A 265 -19.25 -3.82 -2.59
C HIS A 265 -18.24 -2.94 -1.83
N ALA A 266 -18.62 -1.70 -1.51
CA ALA A 266 -17.80 -0.82 -0.68
C ALA A 266 -17.61 -1.40 0.74
N VAL A 267 -18.67 -1.93 1.36
CA VAL A 267 -18.60 -2.55 2.70
C VAL A 267 -17.77 -3.83 2.71
N LEU A 268 -17.83 -4.65 1.66
CA LEU A 268 -16.99 -5.85 1.50
C LEU A 268 -15.51 -5.49 1.52
N HIS A 269 -15.15 -4.32 0.98
CA HIS A 269 -13.77 -3.83 0.90
C HIS A 269 -13.38 -2.80 1.97
N SER A 270 -14.22 -2.52 2.98
CA SER A 270 -13.96 -1.40 3.89
C SER A 270 -13.00 -1.69 5.05
N ILE A 271 -12.44 -2.90 5.15
CA ILE A 271 -11.30 -3.17 6.06
C ILE A 271 -10.03 -3.10 5.23
N GLY A 272 -9.13 -2.17 5.57
CA GLY A 272 -7.86 -2.01 4.89
C GLY A 272 -7.07 -3.33 4.82
N GLY A 273 -6.94 -3.88 3.61
CA GLY A 273 -6.15 -5.07 3.34
C GLY A 273 -6.84 -6.43 3.53
N THR A 274 -8.13 -6.47 3.93
CA THR A 274 -8.91 -7.72 4.00
C THR A 274 -10.30 -7.53 3.42
N VAL A 275 -10.82 -8.58 2.79
CA VAL A 275 -12.17 -8.59 2.20
C VAL A 275 -13.09 -9.30 3.17
N ARG A 276 -14.17 -8.64 3.60
CA ARG A 276 -15.23 -9.31 4.38
C ARG A 276 -15.94 -10.33 3.51
N SER A 277 -16.39 -11.42 4.11
CA SER A 277 -17.27 -12.39 3.47
C SER A 277 -18.67 -11.80 3.21
N VAL A 278 -19.36 -12.36 2.23
CA VAL A 278 -20.76 -12.03 1.94
C VAL A 278 -21.65 -12.29 3.16
N GLU A 279 -21.36 -13.36 3.89
CA GLU A 279 -22.07 -13.77 5.11
C GLU A 279 -21.92 -12.75 6.23
N GLU A 280 -20.72 -12.21 6.44
CA GLU A 280 -20.48 -11.15 7.43
C GLU A 280 -21.28 -9.88 7.12
N VAL A 281 -21.29 -9.44 5.86
CA VAL A 281 -22.04 -8.23 5.49
C VAL A 281 -23.55 -8.45 5.58
N ARG A 282 -24.04 -9.66 5.27
CA ARG A 282 -25.45 -10.03 5.51
C ARG A 282 -25.79 -9.95 7.00
N GLU A 283 -24.90 -10.41 7.85
CA GLU A 283 -25.09 -10.36 9.30
C GLU A 283 -25.10 -8.92 9.82
N MET A 284 -24.24 -8.04 9.28
CA MET A 284 -24.28 -6.60 9.59
C MET A 284 -25.65 -5.99 9.25
N LEU A 285 -26.23 -6.34 8.10
CA LEU A 285 -27.56 -5.86 7.71
C LEU A 285 -28.69 -6.39 8.61
N ARG A 286 -28.57 -7.62 9.10
CA ARG A 286 -29.55 -8.19 10.05
C ARG A 286 -29.53 -7.49 11.40
N ARG A 287 -28.36 -7.01 11.83
CA ARG A 287 -28.18 -6.27 13.09
C ARG A 287 -28.69 -4.82 13.02
N GLN A 288 -28.96 -4.28 11.83
CA GLN A 288 -29.40 -2.89 11.62
C GLN A 288 -30.90 -2.62 11.89
N GLN A 289 -31.54 -3.39 12.78
CA GLN A 289 -32.87 -3.00 13.31
C GLN A 289 -32.77 -2.10 14.56
N GLU A 290 -31.58 -1.63 14.92
CA GLU A 290 -31.37 -0.60 15.94
C GLU A 290 -30.68 0.63 15.33
N PRO A 291 -31.19 1.86 15.54
CA PRO A 291 -30.57 3.07 15.03
C PRO A 291 -29.21 3.33 15.70
N CYS A 292 -28.27 3.88 14.92
CA CYS A 292 -26.96 4.35 15.38
C CYS A 292 -27.08 5.63 16.21
#